data_AF-A0A7Y5H0G8-F1
#
_entry.id   AF-A0A7Y5H0G8-F1
#
_cell.length_a   1.000
_cell.length_b   1.000
_cell.length_c   1.000
_cell.angle_alpha   90.00
_cell.angle_beta   90.00
_cell.angle_gamma   90.00
#
_symmetry.space_group_name_H-M   'P 1'
#
loop_
_entity.id
_entity.type
_entity.pdbx_description
1 polymer ?
#
loop_
_entity_poly.entity_id
_entity_poly.type
_entity_poly.pdbx_seq_one_letter_code
_entity_poly.pdbx_strand_id
1 'polypeptide(L)'
;MRKYPNTAGSDVRIGYGIDLAEGANSFEKTQDLVPEINEKNEQLETAAAETNKLMYPLARARAVVRVESFHSDKILQRMGAAAQVADGGRRGPVFNYVFEDGVSVAVEPHGMQQLPMLQKVTGKLQATNRPDLKTFADQWLPELNARITTFSKAVDALKTLLEQHDALFATEKARRDEHALMIDKMAGIVRSRFPNDRAQQDAVFPAPRSPGKR
;
A
#
# COMPACT_ATOMS: atom_id res chain seq x y z
N MET A 1 23.70 -22.64 -4.25
CA MET A 1 23.06 -22.60 -5.59
C MET A 1 21.64 -22.03 -5.45
N ARG A 2 21.53 -20.83 -4.87
CA ARG A 2 20.41 -19.92 -5.11
C ARG A 2 20.96 -18.91 -6.10
N LYS A 3 20.43 -18.88 -7.31
CA LYS A 3 20.93 -18.00 -8.38
C LYS A 3 20.09 -16.72 -8.52
N TYR A 4 19.10 -16.53 -7.66
CA TYR A 4 18.42 -15.25 -7.46
C TYR A 4 18.64 -14.74 -6.02
N PRO A 5 18.70 -13.41 -5.79
CA PRO A 5 18.85 -12.82 -4.46
C PRO A 5 17.69 -13.19 -3.53
N ASN A 6 17.92 -13.31 -2.22
CA ASN A 6 16.83 -13.52 -1.25
C ASN A 6 15.76 -12.40 -1.31
N THR A 7 16.14 -11.22 -1.80
CA THR A 7 15.28 -10.05 -2.02
C THR A 7 14.58 -10.04 -3.38
N ALA A 8 14.72 -11.09 -4.19
CA ALA A 8 14.06 -11.19 -5.49
C ALA A 8 12.53 -11.14 -5.36
N GLY A 9 11.89 -10.41 -6.28
CA GLY A 9 10.44 -10.34 -6.41
C GLY A 9 9.82 -11.67 -6.86
N SER A 10 8.48 -11.75 -6.78
CA SER A 10 7.74 -12.96 -7.18
C SER A 10 7.92 -13.30 -8.65
N ASP A 11 7.94 -12.30 -9.53
CA ASP A 11 8.17 -12.46 -10.97
C ASP A 11 9.47 -13.22 -11.29
N VAL A 12 10.57 -12.84 -10.65
CA VAL A 12 11.88 -13.49 -10.82
C VAL A 12 11.86 -14.91 -10.27
N ARG A 13 11.20 -15.10 -9.12
CA ARG A 13 11.10 -16.42 -8.47
C ARG A 13 10.24 -17.38 -9.29
N ILE A 14 9.12 -16.90 -9.81
CA ILE A 14 8.21 -17.66 -10.68
C ILE A 14 8.95 -18.10 -11.95
N GLY A 15 9.64 -17.16 -12.60
CA GLY A 15 10.46 -17.49 -13.77
C GLY A 15 11.53 -18.54 -13.47
N TYR A 16 12.19 -18.45 -12.31
CA TYR A 16 13.15 -19.45 -11.87
C TYR A 16 12.49 -20.82 -11.62
N GLY A 17 11.30 -20.85 -11.02
CA GLY A 17 10.54 -22.08 -10.78
C GLY A 17 10.17 -22.80 -12.07
N ILE A 18 9.74 -22.05 -13.09
CA ILE A 18 9.45 -22.57 -14.44
C ILE A 18 10.72 -23.18 -15.05
N ASP A 19 11.83 -22.42 -15.10
CA ASP A 19 13.08 -22.90 -15.67
C ASP A 19 13.61 -24.14 -14.92
N LEU A 20 13.42 -24.19 -13.59
CA LEU A 20 13.82 -25.34 -12.74
C LEU A 20 12.97 -26.58 -13.03
N ALA A 21 11.66 -26.42 -13.24
CA ALA A 21 10.77 -27.53 -13.60
C ALA A 21 11.19 -28.14 -14.94
N GLU A 22 11.48 -27.32 -15.95
CA GLU A 22 11.98 -27.79 -17.26
C GLU A 22 13.33 -28.48 -17.15
N GLY A 23 14.25 -27.92 -16.37
CA GLY A 23 15.55 -28.54 -16.08
C GLY A 23 15.41 -29.89 -15.39
N ALA A 24 14.51 -30.02 -14.40
CA ALA A 24 14.24 -31.27 -13.70
C ALA A 24 13.56 -32.31 -14.61
N ASN A 25 12.66 -31.86 -15.51
CA ASN A 25 11.96 -32.72 -16.46
C ASN A 25 12.89 -33.34 -17.52
N SER A 26 14.01 -32.68 -17.80
CA SER A 26 15.00 -33.09 -18.80
C SER A 26 15.82 -34.33 -18.39
N PHE A 27 15.74 -34.77 -17.13
CA PHE A 27 16.43 -35.97 -16.64
C PHE A 27 15.46 -36.91 -15.94
N GLU A 28 15.44 -38.18 -16.35
CA GLU A 28 14.58 -39.24 -15.78
C GLU A 28 14.69 -39.31 -14.25
N LYS A 29 15.91 -39.13 -13.71
CA LYS A 29 16.16 -39.15 -12.27
C LYS A 29 15.49 -38.02 -11.51
N THR A 30 15.06 -36.92 -12.13
CA THR A 30 14.49 -35.73 -11.45
C THR A 30 13.06 -35.40 -11.85
N GLN A 31 12.47 -36.15 -12.79
CA GLN A 31 11.11 -35.91 -13.28
C GLN A 31 10.04 -35.96 -12.18
N ASP A 32 10.21 -36.81 -11.16
CA ASP A 32 9.31 -36.91 -10.01
C ASP A 32 9.27 -35.65 -9.13
N LEU A 33 10.23 -34.72 -9.28
CA LEU A 33 10.25 -33.44 -8.56
C LEU A 33 9.37 -32.38 -9.22
N VAL A 34 9.09 -32.54 -10.52
CA VAL A 34 8.37 -31.55 -11.34
C VAL A 34 6.99 -31.20 -10.75
N PRO A 35 6.17 -32.16 -10.27
CA PRO A 35 4.87 -31.82 -9.67
C PRO A 35 4.98 -30.89 -8.45
N GLU A 36 5.91 -31.16 -7.52
CA GLU A 36 6.11 -30.32 -6.32
C GLU A 36 6.60 -28.91 -6.71
N ILE A 37 7.49 -28.81 -7.70
CA ILE A 37 7.98 -27.52 -8.21
C ILE A 37 6.83 -26.72 -8.81
N ASN A 38 6.05 -27.33 -9.70
CA ASN A 38 4.92 -26.68 -10.36
C ASN A 38 3.85 -26.22 -9.37
N GLU A 39 3.49 -27.06 -8.41
CA GLU A 39 2.51 -26.71 -7.37
C GLU A 39 2.95 -25.48 -6.57
N LYS A 40 4.22 -25.45 -6.11
CA LYS A 40 4.76 -24.31 -5.36
C LYS A 40 4.89 -23.05 -6.20
N ASN A 41 5.18 -23.21 -7.49
CA ASN A 41 5.24 -22.10 -8.43
C ASN A 41 3.86 -21.49 -8.68
N GLU A 42 2.84 -22.32 -8.92
CA GLU A 42 1.45 -21.91 -9.13
C GLU A 42 0.86 -21.22 -7.88
N GLN A 43 1.18 -21.72 -6.68
CA GLN A 43 0.80 -21.09 -5.41
C GLN A 43 1.38 -19.67 -5.28
N LEU A 44 2.66 -19.47 -5.67
CA LEU A 44 3.30 -18.16 -5.65
C LEU A 44 2.73 -17.23 -6.73
N GLU A 45 2.50 -17.76 -7.94
CA GLU A 45 1.90 -17.01 -9.05
C GLU A 45 0.49 -16.52 -8.70
N THR A 46 -0.33 -17.39 -8.12
CA THR A 46 -1.69 -17.04 -7.67
C THR A 46 -1.65 -15.93 -6.63
N ALA A 47 -0.81 -16.05 -5.60
CA ALA A 47 -0.69 -15.04 -4.54
C ALA A 47 -0.16 -13.69 -5.08
N ALA A 48 0.79 -13.72 -6.02
CA ALA A 48 1.31 -12.52 -6.67
C ALA A 48 0.25 -11.85 -7.55
N ALA A 49 -0.53 -12.64 -8.30
CA ALA A 49 -1.62 -12.15 -9.12
C ALA A 49 -2.73 -11.49 -8.28
N GLU A 50 -3.09 -12.08 -7.14
CA GLU A 50 -4.05 -11.51 -6.20
C GLU A 50 -3.59 -10.17 -5.63
N THR A 51 -2.32 -10.07 -5.22
CA THR A 51 -1.74 -8.82 -4.73
C THR A 51 -1.73 -7.75 -5.83
N ASN A 52 -1.34 -8.12 -7.05
CA ASN A 52 -1.30 -7.21 -8.20
C ASN A 52 -2.69 -6.67 -8.59
N LYS A 53 -3.78 -7.43 -8.41
CA LYS A 53 -5.15 -6.96 -8.65
C LYS A 53 -5.50 -5.72 -7.83
N LEU A 54 -4.88 -5.52 -6.66
CA LEU A 54 -5.13 -4.36 -5.79
C LEU A 54 -4.32 -3.11 -6.14
N MET A 55 -3.30 -3.21 -6.98
CA MET A 55 -2.41 -2.07 -7.30
C MET A 55 -3.18 -0.89 -7.89
N TYR A 56 -4.09 -1.17 -8.83
CA TYR A 56 -4.87 -0.14 -9.49
C TYR A 56 -5.98 0.46 -8.60
N PRO A 57 -6.80 -0.35 -7.89
CA PRO A 57 -7.70 0.15 -6.84
C PRO A 57 -7.00 1.04 -5.80
N LEU A 58 -5.84 0.61 -5.29
CA LEU A 58 -5.06 1.39 -4.32
C LEU A 58 -4.61 2.73 -4.88
N ALA A 59 -4.08 2.74 -6.12
CA ALA A 59 -3.65 3.98 -6.77
C ALA A 59 -4.81 4.97 -6.93
N ARG A 60 -5.99 4.47 -7.34
CA ARG A 60 -7.23 5.28 -7.44
C ARG A 60 -7.65 5.82 -6.07
N ALA A 61 -7.71 4.97 -5.04
CA ALA A 61 -8.10 5.39 -3.70
C ALA A 61 -7.15 6.46 -3.11
N ARG A 62 -5.82 6.30 -3.30
CA ARG A 62 -4.83 7.31 -2.92
C ARG A 62 -5.05 8.64 -3.63
N ALA A 63 -5.39 8.61 -4.92
CA ALA A 63 -5.70 9.82 -5.67
C ALA A 63 -6.96 10.53 -5.14
N VAL A 64 -8.02 9.77 -4.83
CA VAL A 64 -9.25 10.33 -4.23
C VAL A 64 -8.95 10.99 -2.88
N VAL A 65 -8.24 10.31 -1.98
CA VAL A 65 -7.84 10.88 -0.68
C VAL A 65 -7.04 12.18 -0.84
N ARG A 66 -6.10 12.22 -1.80
CA ARG A 66 -5.32 13.43 -2.10
C ARG A 66 -6.19 14.58 -2.60
N VAL A 67 -7.18 14.30 -3.45
CA VAL A 67 -8.11 15.33 -3.96
C VAL A 67 -9.05 15.83 -2.86
N GLU A 68 -9.60 14.93 -2.03
CA GLU A 68 -10.46 15.33 -0.91
C GLU A 68 -9.69 16.12 0.15
N SER A 69 -8.42 15.78 0.40
CA SER A 69 -7.52 16.56 1.23
C SER A 69 -7.35 17.99 0.69
N PHE A 70 -7.06 18.13 -0.61
CA PHE A 70 -6.96 19.45 -1.26
C PHE A 70 -8.26 20.27 -1.15
N HIS A 71 -9.43 19.65 -1.38
CA HIS A 71 -10.70 20.36 -1.25
C HIS A 71 -11.00 20.78 0.20
N SER A 72 -10.61 19.95 1.16
CA SER A 72 -10.74 20.28 2.59
C SER A 72 -9.87 21.46 2.98
N ASP A 73 -8.63 21.53 2.46
CA ASP A 73 -7.76 22.71 2.64
C ASP A 73 -8.39 23.97 2.10
N LYS A 74 -9.01 23.91 0.91
CA LYS A 74 -9.67 25.08 0.32
C LYS A 74 -10.84 25.58 1.15
N ILE A 75 -11.58 24.69 1.80
CA ILE A 75 -12.66 25.10 2.72
C ILE A 75 -12.07 25.77 3.96
N LEU A 76 -11.03 25.21 4.58
CA LEU A 76 -10.37 25.82 5.73
C LEU A 76 -9.74 27.18 5.39
N GLN A 77 -9.18 27.32 4.19
CA GLN A 77 -8.67 28.60 3.67
C GLN A 77 -9.78 29.67 3.56
N ARG A 78 -10.92 29.29 2.97
CA ARG A 78 -12.08 30.19 2.84
C ARG A 78 -12.67 30.55 4.21
N MET A 79 -12.76 29.60 5.12
CA MET A 79 -13.18 29.84 6.50
C MET A 79 -12.24 30.79 7.23
N GLY A 80 -10.93 30.59 7.10
CA GLY A 80 -9.93 31.48 7.70
C GLY A 80 -10.07 32.92 7.21
N ALA A 81 -10.28 33.11 5.91
CA ALA A 81 -10.54 34.43 5.34
C ALA A 81 -11.86 35.03 5.87
N ALA A 82 -12.94 34.25 5.93
CA ALA A 82 -14.22 34.71 6.45
C ALA A 82 -14.16 35.08 7.95
N ALA A 83 -13.41 34.32 8.74
CA ALA A 83 -13.18 34.63 10.16
C ALA A 83 -12.43 35.96 10.33
N GLN A 84 -11.42 36.24 9.50
CA GLN A 84 -10.73 37.54 9.50
C GLN A 84 -11.67 38.69 9.14
N VAL A 85 -12.57 38.49 8.19
CA VAL A 85 -13.58 39.50 7.83
C VAL A 85 -14.54 39.75 9.00
N ALA A 86 -15.00 38.70 9.67
CA ALA A 86 -15.84 38.81 10.86
C ALA A 86 -15.13 39.56 12.02
N ASP A 87 -13.82 39.42 12.12
CA ASP A 87 -12.96 40.13 13.08
C ASP A 87 -12.56 41.56 12.63
N GLY A 88 -13.14 42.10 11.55
CA GLY A 88 -12.85 43.45 11.07
C GLY A 88 -11.56 43.59 10.25
N GLY A 89 -11.14 42.51 9.57
CA GLY A 89 -9.99 42.48 8.65
C GLY A 89 -8.65 42.13 9.31
N ARG A 90 -8.64 41.81 10.61
CA ARG A 90 -7.47 41.30 11.34
C ARG A 90 -7.77 39.92 11.91
N ARG A 91 -6.76 39.19 12.36
CA ARG A 91 -6.98 37.94 13.13
C ARG A 91 -7.40 38.31 14.54
N GLY A 92 -8.65 38.06 14.88
CA GLY A 92 -9.26 38.45 16.15
C GLY A 92 -9.92 37.26 16.87
N PRO A 93 -10.90 37.53 17.74
CA PRO A 93 -11.54 36.52 18.57
C PRO A 93 -12.20 35.36 17.80
N VAL A 94 -12.75 35.61 16.60
CA VAL A 94 -13.38 34.57 15.77
C VAL A 94 -12.30 33.68 15.16
N PHE A 95 -11.31 34.29 14.52
CA PHE A 95 -10.21 33.57 13.90
C PHE A 95 -9.45 32.72 14.91
N ASN A 96 -9.08 33.29 16.06
CA ASN A 96 -8.29 32.59 17.08
C ASN A 96 -9.09 31.48 17.79
N TYR A 97 -10.43 31.58 17.82
CA TYR A 97 -11.27 30.50 18.35
C TYR A 97 -11.32 29.30 17.40
N VAL A 98 -11.49 29.56 16.10
CA VAL A 98 -11.61 28.51 15.08
C VAL A 98 -10.23 27.89 14.79
N PHE A 99 -9.19 28.71 14.74
CA PHE A 99 -7.82 28.38 14.38
C PHE A 99 -6.86 28.75 15.52
N GLU A 100 -6.96 28.02 16.64
CA GLU A 100 -6.02 28.15 17.77
C GLU A 100 -4.56 27.91 17.36
N ASP A 101 -3.62 28.33 18.23
CA ASP A 101 -2.18 28.12 18.04
C ASP A 101 -1.88 26.67 17.59
N GLY A 102 -1.32 26.55 16.38
CA GLY A 102 -0.96 25.27 15.76
C GLY A 102 -1.97 24.70 14.74
N VAL A 103 -3.17 25.25 14.60
CA VAL A 103 -4.10 24.91 13.49
C VAL A 103 -4.00 25.99 12.41
N SER A 104 -3.09 25.75 11.46
CA SER A 104 -2.90 26.64 10.32
C SER A 104 -4.07 26.57 9.33
N VAL A 105 -4.40 27.73 8.74
CA VAL A 105 -5.34 27.88 7.61
C VAL A 105 -4.87 27.09 6.38
N ALA A 106 -3.56 26.84 6.29
CA ALA A 106 -2.97 25.83 5.43
C ALA A 106 -2.64 24.60 6.27
N VAL A 107 -3.45 23.55 6.19
CA VAL A 107 -3.08 22.26 6.76
C VAL A 107 -2.07 21.67 5.79
N GLU A 108 -0.77 21.86 6.06
CA GLU A 108 0.28 21.19 5.30
C GLU A 108 -0.04 19.69 5.21
N PRO A 109 0.19 19.07 4.04
CA PRO A 109 -0.63 17.96 3.59
C PRO A 109 -0.47 16.73 4.49
N HIS A 110 -1.59 16.25 5.00
CA HIS A 110 -1.63 14.99 5.72
C HIS A 110 -2.74 14.10 5.14
N GLY A 111 -2.49 13.49 3.97
CA GLY A 111 -3.42 12.58 3.28
C GLY A 111 -4.61 12.08 4.12
N MET A 112 -4.41 11.09 4.98
CA MET A 112 -5.49 10.63 5.90
C MET A 112 -5.53 11.37 7.25
N GLN A 113 -4.43 12.01 7.68
CA GLN A 113 -4.32 12.62 9.01
C GLN A 113 -4.97 14.02 9.10
N GLN A 114 -5.41 14.58 7.97
CA GLN A 114 -6.18 15.81 7.91
C GLN A 114 -7.62 15.64 8.41
N LEU A 115 -8.19 14.43 8.27
CA LEU A 115 -9.57 14.17 8.68
C LEU A 115 -9.80 14.43 10.20
N PRO A 116 -8.94 13.94 11.12
CA PRO A 116 -9.02 14.32 12.54
C PRO A 116 -8.97 15.83 12.81
N MET A 117 -8.21 16.59 12.00
CA MET A 117 -8.12 18.05 12.18
C MET A 117 -9.43 18.75 11.79
N LEU A 118 -10.05 18.33 10.67
CA LEU A 118 -11.38 18.83 10.29
C LEU A 118 -12.41 18.49 11.36
N GLN A 119 -12.40 17.25 11.86
CA GLN A 119 -13.29 16.83 12.94
C GLN A 119 -13.09 17.66 14.22
N LYS A 120 -11.85 18.03 14.55
CA LYS A 120 -11.53 18.91 15.67
C LYS A 120 -12.12 20.32 15.48
N VAL A 121 -11.95 20.93 14.30
CA VAL A 121 -12.51 22.25 13.98
C VAL A 121 -14.05 22.22 14.05
N THR A 122 -14.67 21.21 13.42
CA THR A 122 -16.12 21.04 13.43
C THR A 122 -16.66 20.79 14.83
N GLY A 123 -16.03 19.92 15.62
CA GLY A 123 -16.44 19.64 16.99
C GLY A 123 -16.40 20.88 17.88
N LYS A 124 -15.39 21.75 17.70
CA LYS A 124 -15.33 23.05 18.39
C LYS A 124 -16.47 23.98 17.99
N LEU A 125 -16.71 24.13 16.69
CA LEU A 125 -17.81 24.96 16.19
C LEU A 125 -19.17 24.46 16.65
N GLN A 126 -19.37 23.14 16.75
CA GLN A 126 -20.60 22.55 17.29
C GLN A 126 -20.77 22.79 18.79
N ALA A 127 -19.67 22.82 19.55
CA ALA A 127 -19.68 23.03 21.00
C ALA A 127 -19.73 24.52 21.41
N THR A 128 -19.72 25.46 20.46
CA THR A 128 -19.67 26.88 20.79
C THR A 128 -21.03 27.39 21.29
N ASN A 129 -21.03 27.99 22.47
CA ASN A 129 -22.19 28.70 23.04
C ASN A 129 -22.05 30.23 22.93
N ARG A 130 -21.01 30.71 22.24
CA ARG A 130 -20.70 32.12 22.09
C ARG A 130 -21.64 32.77 21.06
N PRO A 131 -22.43 33.80 21.44
CA PRO A 131 -23.40 34.42 20.51
C PRO A 131 -22.73 35.01 19.26
N ASP A 132 -21.53 35.57 19.41
CA ASP A 132 -20.73 36.17 18.33
C ASP A 132 -20.17 35.13 17.34
N LEU A 133 -20.09 33.86 17.74
CA LEU A 133 -19.64 32.75 16.89
C LEU A 133 -20.78 31.92 16.31
N LYS A 134 -21.99 32.06 16.84
CA LYS A 134 -23.11 31.21 16.45
C LYS A 134 -23.47 31.39 14.98
N THR A 135 -23.57 32.65 14.51
CA THR A 135 -23.81 32.94 13.09
C THR A 135 -22.70 32.38 12.19
N PHE A 136 -21.44 32.45 12.63
CA PHE A 136 -20.31 31.88 11.89
C PHE A 136 -20.39 30.35 11.85
N ALA A 137 -20.70 29.70 12.98
CA ALA A 137 -20.86 28.26 13.06
C ALA A 137 -22.03 27.78 12.19
N ASP A 138 -23.19 28.42 12.28
CA ASP A 138 -24.39 28.08 11.49
C ASP A 138 -24.12 28.19 9.98
N GLN A 139 -23.29 29.15 9.55
CA GLN A 139 -22.90 29.31 8.15
C GLN A 139 -21.99 28.18 7.64
N TRP A 140 -20.99 27.76 8.43
CA TRP A 140 -19.90 26.88 7.95
C TRP A 140 -20.06 25.41 8.32
N LEU A 141 -20.78 25.09 9.40
CA LEU A 141 -20.99 23.72 9.85
C LEU A 141 -21.61 22.81 8.77
N PRO A 142 -22.62 23.24 7.98
CA PRO A 142 -23.17 22.38 6.93
C PRO A 142 -22.14 21.96 5.87
N GLU A 143 -21.34 22.91 5.37
CA GLU A 143 -20.30 22.65 4.35
C GLU A 143 -19.18 21.75 4.92
N LEU A 144 -18.75 22.00 6.16
CA LEU A 144 -17.76 21.16 6.85
C LEU A 144 -18.25 19.72 7.08
N ASN A 145 -19.48 19.54 7.56
CA ASN A 145 -20.05 18.21 7.82
C ASN A 145 -20.19 17.41 6.53
N ALA A 146 -20.64 18.06 5.44
CA ALA A 146 -20.70 17.44 4.13
C ALA A 146 -19.29 17.00 3.67
N ARG A 147 -18.27 17.85 3.83
CA ARG A 147 -16.88 17.52 3.46
C ARG A 147 -16.28 16.40 4.32
N ILE A 148 -16.47 16.43 5.64
CA ILE A 148 -16.01 15.37 6.54
C ILE A 148 -16.64 14.03 6.12
N THR A 149 -17.91 14.05 5.73
CA THR A 149 -18.61 12.83 5.26
C THR A 149 -17.98 12.27 3.98
N THR A 150 -17.70 13.11 2.98
CA THR A 150 -17.07 12.64 1.73
C THR A 150 -15.63 12.18 1.96
N PHE A 151 -14.87 12.94 2.75
CA PHE A 151 -13.48 12.64 3.01
C PHE A 151 -13.31 11.39 3.89
N SER A 152 -14.13 11.20 4.92
CA SER A 152 -14.14 9.97 5.73
C SER A 152 -14.38 8.74 4.86
N LYS A 153 -15.38 8.78 3.96
CA LYS A 153 -15.64 7.68 3.03
C LYS A 153 -14.42 7.34 2.15
N ALA A 154 -13.70 8.36 1.67
CA ALA A 154 -12.48 8.15 0.89
C ALA A 154 -11.34 7.54 1.72
N VAL A 155 -11.16 8.02 2.96
CA VAL A 155 -10.16 7.49 3.90
C VAL A 155 -10.47 6.04 4.28
N ASP A 156 -11.73 5.73 4.60
CA ASP A 156 -12.16 4.38 4.97
C ASP A 156 -12.00 3.41 3.80
N ALA A 157 -12.36 3.83 2.58
CA ALA A 157 -12.11 3.03 1.37
C ALA A 157 -10.62 2.74 1.15
N LEU A 158 -9.74 3.73 1.38
CA LEU A 158 -8.30 3.52 1.28
C LEU A 158 -7.77 2.59 2.37
N LYS A 159 -8.23 2.73 3.62
CA LYS A 159 -7.83 1.85 4.73
C LYS A 159 -8.20 0.40 4.47
N THR A 160 -9.44 0.14 4.06
CA THR A 160 -9.90 -1.22 3.70
C THR A 160 -9.03 -1.83 2.61
N LEU A 161 -8.68 -1.06 1.57
CA LEU A 161 -7.80 -1.55 0.50
C LEU A 161 -6.37 -1.79 0.97
N LEU A 162 -5.83 -0.96 1.88
CA LEU A 162 -4.50 -1.17 2.46
C LEU A 162 -4.48 -2.43 3.32
N GLU A 163 -5.47 -2.64 4.16
CA GLU A 163 -5.59 -3.86 4.99
C GLU A 163 -5.70 -5.13 4.13
N GLN A 164 -6.51 -5.09 3.07
CA GLN A 164 -6.61 -6.19 2.11
C GLN A 164 -5.27 -6.45 1.41
N HIS A 165 -4.60 -5.39 0.98
CA HIS A 165 -3.29 -5.51 0.34
C HIS A 165 -2.24 -6.09 1.29
N ASP A 166 -2.20 -5.63 2.53
CA ASP A 166 -1.21 -6.11 3.50
C ASP A 166 -1.44 -7.59 3.84
N ALA A 167 -2.69 -8.03 3.93
CA ALA A 167 -3.03 -9.44 4.11
C ALA A 167 -2.62 -10.32 2.91
N LEU A 168 -2.89 -9.88 1.68
CA LEU A 168 -2.47 -10.59 0.47
C LEU A 168 -0.94 -10.59 0.31
N PHE A 169 -0.29 -9.46 0.58
CA PHE A 169 1.16 -9.35 0.50
C PHE A 169 1.87 -10.21 1.56
N ALA A 170 1.30 -10.34 2.77
CA ALA A 170 1.80 -11.28 3.78
C ALA A 170 1.72 -12.73 3.27
N THR A 171 0.63 -13.09 2.59
CA THR A 171 0.45 -14.41 1.97
C THR A 171 1.47 -14.62 0.84
N GLU A 172 1.62 -13.64 -0.06
CA GLU A 172 2.63 -13.67 -1.12
C GLU A 172 4.03 -13.85 -0.55
N LYS A 173 4.38 -13.11 0.51
CA LYS A 173 5.67 -13.23 1.20
C LYS A 173 5.89 -14.64 1.76
N ALA A 174 4.89 -15.22 2.43
CA ALA A 174 4.97 -16.60 2.91
C ALA A 174 5.22 -17.60 1.77
N ARG A 175 4.56 -17.42 0.62
CA ARG A 175 4.81 -18.25 -0.58
C ARG A 175 6.21 -18.04 -1.16
N ARG A 176 6.78 -16.83 -1.12
CA ARG A 176 8.17 -16.60 -1.52
C ARG A 176 9.16 -17.35 -0.61
N ASP A 177 8.87 -17.41 0.69
CA ASP A 177 9.71 -18.11 1.65
C ASP A 177 9.61 -19.64 1.46
N GLU A 178 8.39 -20.18 1.30
CA GLU A 178 8.16 -21.58 0.94
C GLU A 178 8.87 -21.97 -0.36
N HIS A 179 8.78 -21.13 -1.40
CA HIS A 179 9.48 -21.35 -2.67
C HIS A 179 11.00 -21.40 -2.50
N ALA A 180 11.56 -20.53 -1.64
CA ALA A 180 13.00 -20.53 -1.36
C ALA A 180 13.45 -21.77 -0.57
N LEU A 181 12.60 -22.30 0.31
CA LEU A 181 12.87 -23.55 1.03
C LEU A 181 12.77 -24.77 0.11
N MET A 182 11.77 -24.78 -0.78
CA MET A 182 11.62 -25.83 -1.80
C MET A 182 12.88 -25.92 -2.67
N ILE A 183 13.42 -24.80 -3.16
CA ILE A 183 14.64 -24.82 -3.98
C ILE A 183 15.85 -25.38 -3.23
N ASP A 184 16.02 -25.05 -1.95
CA ASP A 184 17.12 -25.59 -1.15
C ASP A 184 16.97 -27.10 -0.95
N LYS A 185 15.74 -27.57 -0.68
CA LYS A 185 15.41 -29.00 -0.60
C LYS A 185 15.73 -29.69 -1.93
N MET A 186 15.30 -29.13 -3.06
CA MET A 186 15.56 -29.69 -4.39
C MET A 186 17.06 -29.73 -4.71
N ALA A 187 17.83 -28.70 -4.34
CA ALA A 187 19.28 -28.73 -4.48
C ALA A 187 19.94 -29.88 -3.72
N GLY A 188 19.42 -30.24 -2.54
CA GLY A 188 19.87 -31.42 -1.81
C GLY A 188 19.56 -32.73 -2.57
N ILE A 189 18.34 -32.86 -3.08
CA ILE A 189 17.88 -34.06 -3.78
C ILE A 189 18.61 -34.25 -5.12
N VAL A 190 18.78 -33.20 -5.92
CA VAL A 190 19.50 -33.28 -7.20
C VAL A 190 20.95 -33.72 -6.97
N ARG A 191 21.62 -33.21 -5.94
CA ARG A 191 22.99 -33.64 -5.59
C ARG A 191 23.07 -35.12 -5.20
N SER A 192 22.08 -35.64 -4.47
CA SER A 192 22.09 -37.05 -4.08
C SER A 192 21.82 -37.97 -5.28
N ARG A 193 21.06 -37.50 -6.28
CA ARG A 193 20.73 -38.28 -7.49
C ARG A 193 21.82 -38.27 -8.58
N PHE A 194 22.66 -37.24 -8.58
CA PHE A 194 23.82 -37.10 -9.47
C PHE A 194 25.13 -36.98 -8.68
N PRO A 195 25.54 -37.98 -7.90
CA PRO A 195 26.75 -37.89 -7.09
C PRO A 195 27.99 -37.68 -7.98
N ASN A 196 28.83 -36.70 -7.64
CA ASN A 196 30.05 -36.32 -8.36
C ASN A 196 29.86 -35.82 -9.81
N ASP A 197 28.64 -35.75 -10.35
CA ASP A 197 28.36 -35.20 -11.67
C ASP A 197 27.86 -33.75 -11.57
N ARG A 198 28.81 -32.83 -11.43
CA ARG A 198 28.51 -31.40 -11.31
C ARG A 198 27.86 -30.83 -12.58
N ALA A 199 28.16 -31.36 -13.75
CA ALA A 199 27.61 -30.86 -15.01
C ALA A 199 26.10 -31.14 -15.08
N GLN A 200 25.66 -32.35 -14.74
CA GLN A 200 24.24 -32.69 -14.67
C GLN A 200 23.54 -31.96 -13.53
N GLN A 201 24.17 -31.84 -12.35
CA GLN A 201 23.64 -31.02 -11.26
C GLN A 201 23.39 -29.58 -11.71
N ASP A 202 24.38 -28.94 -12.34
CA ASP A 202 24.29 -27.55 -12.78
C ASP A 202 23.26 -27.37 -13.92
N ALA A 203 23.06 -28.38 -14.76
CA ALA A 203 22.11 -28.35 -15.88
C ALA A 203 20.64 -28.39 -15.45
N VAL A 204 20.33 -29.01 -14.30
CA VAL A 204 18.96 -28.99 -13.74
C VAL A 204 18.58 -27.59 -13.25
N PHE A 205 19.53 -26.82 -12.73
CA PHE A 205 19.24 -25.50 -12.17
C PHE A 205 19.43 -24.39 -13.21
N PRO A 206 18.50 -23.41 -13.28
CA PRO A 206 18.59 -22.28 -14.21
C PRO A 206 19.96 -21.58 -14.12
N ALA A 207 20.49 -21.09 -15.24
CA ALA A 207 21.74 -20.30 -15.22
C ALA A 207 21.52 -18.99 -14.45
N PRO A 208 22.56 -18.44 -13.78
CA PRO A 208 22.42 -17.11 -13.21
C PRO A 208 22.19 -16.16 -14.38
N ARG A 209 21.10 -15.40 -14.37
CA ARG A 209 20.99 -14.26 -15.29
C ARG A 209 22.17 -13.34 -14.95
N SER A 210 23.15 -13.25 -15.85
CA SER A 210 24.17 -12.20 -15.74
C SER A 210 23.41 -10.89 -15.57
N PRO A 211 23.79 -10.03 -14.59
CA PRO A 211 23.21 -8.71 -14.53
C PRO A 211 23.56 -8.03 -15.85
N GLY A 212 22.59 -7.93 -16.76
CA GLY A 212 22.73 -7.13 -17.94
C GLY A 212 23.12 -5.74 -17.48
N LYS A 213 24.27 -5.25 -17.94
CA LYS A 213 24.49 -3.80 -17.96
C LYS A 213 23.29 -3.24 -18.71
N ARG A 214 22.53 -2.40 -18.00
CA ARG A 214 21.32 -1.73 -18.46
C ARG A 214 21.51 -1.11 -19.84
#